data_AF-A0A2J0KV89-F1
#
_entry.id   AF-A0A2J0KV89-F1
#
_cell.length_a   1.000
_cell.length_b   1.000
_cell.length_c   1.000
_cell.angle_alpha   90.00
_cell.angle_beta   90.00
_cell.angle_gamma   90.00
#
_symmetry.space_group_name_H-M   'P 1'
#
loop_
_entity.id
_entity.type
_entity.pdbx_description
1 polymer ?
#
loop_
_entity_poly.entity_id
_entity_poly.type
_entity_poly.pdbx_seq_one_letter_code
_entity_poly.pdbx_strand_id
1 'polypeptide(L)'
;METTMSVNAVKIAISLPKDVIKEVEQTRHKMGLGRSQAILEAVSLWLKRKQEEALDKQYAEGYKKKPENAGEINPLFYASLSSFSKDKW
;
A
#
# COMPACT_ATOMS: atom_id res chain seq x y z
N MET A 1 -12.97 24.64 22.71
CA MET A 1 -13.73 23.37 22.62
C MET A 1 -12.85 22.40 21.85
N GLU A 2 -12.13 21.53 22.54
CA GLU A 2 -11.35 20.47 21.89
C GLU A 2 -12.33 19.43 21.34
N THR A 3 -12.35 19.29 20.01
CA THR A 3 -13.13 18.27 19.33
C THR A 3 -12.41 16.94 19.52
N THR A 4 -12.83 16.13 20.49
CA THR A 4 -12.46 14.73 20.56
C THR A 4 -13.06 14.02 19.35
N MET A 5 -12.28 13.82 18.29
CA MET A 5 -12.69 12.93 17.20
C MET A 5 -12.86 11.54 17.78
N SER A 6 -14.11 11.09 17.93
CA SER A 6 -14.37 9.68 18.22
C SER A 6 -13.94 8.88 16.99
N VAL A 7 -12.89 8.06 17.15
CA VAL A 7 -12.53 7.09 16.14
C VAL A 7 -13.67 6.07 16.10
N ASN A 8 -14.50 6.15 15.06
CA ASN A 8 -15.65 5.28 14.89
C ASN A 8 -15.16 3.88 14.46
N ALA A 9 -14.76 3.07 15.45
CA ALA A 9 -14.17 1.75 15.24
C ALA A 9 -15.22 0.65 15.41
N VAL A 10 -15.33 -0.24 14.42
CA VAL A 10 -16.19 -1.44 14.49
C VAL A 10 -15.38 -2.61 15.03
N LYS A 11 -15.88 -3.27 16.07
CA LYS A 11 -15.26 -4.47 16.63
C LYS A 11 -15.79 -5.71 15.92
N ILE A 12 -14.89 -6.57 15.49
CA ILE A 12 -15.20 -7.85 14.88
C ILE A 12 -14.57 -8.99 15.68
N ALA A 13 -15.27 -10.12 15.77
CA ALA A 13 -14.71 -11.37 16.27
C ALA A 13 -14.43 -12.28 15.07
N ILE A 14 -13.20 -12.76 14.96
CA ILE A 14 -12.77 -13.68 13.90
C ILE A 14 -12.16 -14.93 14.52
N SER A 15 -12.31 -16.06 13.84
CA SER A 15 -11.58 -17.29 14.17
C SER A 15 -10.34 -17.38 13.29
N LEU A 16 -9.18 -17.60 13.90
CA LEU A 16 -7.92 -17.83 13.19
C LEU A 16 -7.40 -19.23 13.51
N PRO A 17 -6.70 -19.90 12.57
CA PRO A 17 -5.97 -21.12 12.86
C PRO A 17 -5.01 -20.95 14.05
N LYS A 18 -4.86 -21.99 14.87
CA LYS A 18 -4.09 -21.93 16.13
C LYS A 18 -2.61 -21.60 15.91
N ASP A 19 -2.05 -22.14 14.85
CA ASP A 19 -0.70 -21.88 14.37
C ASP A 19 -0.52 -20.42 13.95
N VAL A 20 -1.47 -19.88 13.17
CA VAL A 20 -1.44 -18.48 12.72
C VAL A 20 -1.47 -17.52 13.91
N ILE A 21 -2.40 -17.68 14.85
CA ILE A 21 -2.46 -16.77 16.01
C ILE A 21 -1.22 -16.91 16.90
N LYS A 22 -0.65 -18.11 17.03
CA LYS A 22 0.60 -18.33 17.77
C LYS A 22 1.75 -17.53 17.16
N GLU A 23 1.87 -17.55 15.84
CA GLU A 23 2.91 -16.79 15.13
C GLU A 23 2.71 -15.28 15.28
N VAL A 24 1.47 -14.79 15.15
CA VAL A 24 1.15 -13.36 15.36
C VAL A 24 1.50 -12.92 16.78
N GLU A 25 1.16 -13.71 17.79
CA GLU A 25 1.47 -13.38 19.19
C GLU A 25 3.00 -13.33 19.41
N GLN A 26 3.75 -14.29 18.88
CA GLN A 26 5.22 -14.29 18.98
C GLN A 26 5.84 -13.06 18.30
N THR A 27 5.39 -12.73 17.10
CA THR A 27 5.91 -11.61 16.32
C THR A 27 5.61 -10.28 16.98
N ARG A 28 4.34 -10.05 17.39
CA ARG A 28 3.99 -8.80 18.08
C ARG A 28 4.77 -8.62 19.38
N HIS A 29 5.04 -9.71 20.11
CA HIS A 29 5.80 -9.66 21.36
C HIS A 29 7.25 -9.24 21.11
N LYS A 30 7.90 -9.79 20.08
CA LYS A 30 9.26 -9.38 19.68
C LYS A 30 9.32 -7.91 19.25
N MET A 31 8.24 -7.40 18.67
CA MET A 31 8.14 -6.01 18.19
C MET A 31 7.61 -5.03 19.26
N GLY A 32 7.25 -5.50 20.46
CA GLY A 32 6.67 -4.64 21.51
C GLY A 32 5.26 -4.11 21.18
N LEU A 33 4.52 -4.78 20.29
CA LEU A 33 3.22 -4.32 19.81
C LEU A 33 2.05 -4.91 20.60
N GLY A 34 1.02 -4.08 20.80
CA GLY A 34 -0.28 -4.52 21.29
C GLY A 34 -1.01 -5.40 20.26
N ARG A 35 -1.97 -6.22 20.73
CA ARG A 35 -2.76 -7.12 19.87
C ARG A 35 -3.48 -6.38 18.74
N SER A 36 -4.28 -5.38 19.10
CA SER A 36 -5.05 -4.61 18.12
C SER A 36 -4.15 -3.87 17.14
N GLN A 37 -2.99 -3.39 17.59
CA GLN A 37 -2.02 -2.70 16.74
C GLN A 37 -1.40 -3.66 15.71
N ALA A 38 -0.98 -4.85 16.14
CA ALA A 38 -0.42 -5.85 15.24
C ALA A 38 -1.43 -6.30 14.17
N ILE A 39 -2.70 -6.50 14.56
CA ILE A 39 -3.75 -6.85 13.60
C ILE A 39 -4.07 -5.68 12.66
N LEU A 40 -4.14 -4.45 13.18
CA LEU A 40 -4.38 -3.26 12.35
C LEU A 40 -3.28 -3.07 11.31
N GLU A 41 -2.02 -3.23 11.70
CA GLU A 41 -0.87 -3.13 10.81
C GLU A 41 -0.92 -4.21 9.72
N ALA A 42 -1.18 -5.47 10.10
CA ALA A 42 -1.31 -6.58 9.15
C ALA A 42 -2.44 -6.35 8.14
N VAL A 43 -3.62 -5.91 8.60
CA VAL A 43 -4.77 -5.62 7.73
C VAL A 43 -4.47 -4.45 6.80
N SER A 44 -3.83 -3.40 7.32
CA SER A 44 -3.48 -2.21 6.53
C SER A 44 -2.48 -2.55 5.42
N LEU A 45 -1.46 -3.34 5.73
CA LEU A 45 -0.47 -3.82 4.75
C LEU A 45 -1.13 -4.70 3.68
N TRP A 46 -2.03 -5.60 4.08
CA TRP A 46 -2.75 -6.45 3.14
C TRP A 46 -3.65 -5.64 2.19
N LEU A 47 -4.41 -4.67 2.71
CA LEU A 47 -5.28 -3.82 1.91
C LEU A 47 -4.47 -2.94 0.94
N LYS A 48 -3.38 -2.34 1.40
CA LYS A 48 -2.49 -1.54 0.56
C LYS A 48 -1.94 -2.37 -0.60
N ARG A 49 -1.43 -3.56 -0.31
CA ARG A 49 -0.93 -4.48 -1.34
C ARG A 49 -2.02 -4.84 -2.35
N LYS A 50 -3.26 -5.08 -1.91
CA LYS A 50 -4.37 -5.38 -2.82
C LYS A 50 -4.72 -4.20 -3.73
N GLN A 51 -4.60 -2.98 -3.22
CA GLN A 51 -4.79 -1.78 -4.02
C GLN A 51 -3.69 -1.62 -5.07
N GLU A 52 -2.42 -1.83 -4.69
CA GLU A 52 -1.27 -1.79 -5.61
C GLU A 52 -1.40 -2.85 -6.71
N GLU A 53 -1.73 -4.10 -6.35
CA GLU A 53 -1.98 -5.18 -7.32
C GLU A 53 -3.10 -4.84 -8.32
N ALA A 54 -4.14 -4.13 -7.88
CA ALA A 54 -5.23 -3.69 -8.75
C ALA A 54 -4.78 -2.59 -9.74
N LEU A 55 -3.97 -1.64 -9.27
CA LEU A 55 -3.41 -0.58 -10.09
C LEU A 55 -2.46 -1.14 -11.16
N ASP A 56 -1.58 -2.07 -10.77
CA ASP A 56 -0.66 -2.73 -11.70
C ASP A 56 -1.42 -3.48 -12.80
N LYS A 57 -2.48 -4.19 -12.41
CA LYS A 57 -3.34 -4.89 -13.36
C LYS A 57 -4.03 -3.91 -14.32
N GLN A 58 -4.58 -2.81 -13.80
CA GLN A 58 -5.21 -1.79 -14.61
C GLN A 58 -4.22 -1.15 -15.59
N TYR A 59 -3.00 -0.85 -15.13
CA TYR A 59 -1.93 -0.31 -15.97
C TYR A 59 -1.56 -1.29 -17.10
N ALA A 60 -1.32 -2.55 -16.77
CA ALA A 60 -0.97 -3.58 -17.75
C ALA A 60 -2.09 -3.82 -18.79
N GLU A 61 -3.36 -3.82 -18.35
CA GLU A 61 -4.50 -3.92 -19.25
C GLU A 61 -4.66 -2.69 -20.14
N GLY A 62 -4.44 -1.49 -19.59
CA GLY A 62 -4.45 -0.24 -20.35
C GLY A 62 -3.39 -0.23 -21.45
N TYR A 63 -2.15 -0.59 -21.09
CA TYR A 63 -1.04 -0.66 -22.02
C TYR A 63 -1.26 -1.69 -23.13
N LYS A 64 -1.81 -2.87 -22.81
CA LYS A 64 -2.17 -3.87 -23.83
C LYS A 64 -3.22 -3.37 -24.82
N LYS A 65 -4.20 -2.57 -24.35
CA LYS A 65 -5.30 -2.05 -25.18
C LYS A 65 -4.86 -0.86 -26.04
N LYS A 66 -4.06 0.03 -25.48
CA LYS A 66 -3.50 1.18 -26.18
C LYS A 66 -2.03 1.29 -25.78
N PRO A 67 -1.12 0.65 -26.53
CA PRO A 67 0.30 0.81 -26.28
C PRO A 67 0.66 2.28 -26.48
N GLU A 68 1.56 2.79 -25.64
CA GLU A 68 2.10 4.13 -25.81
C GLU A 68 2.77 4.24 -27.18
N ASN A 69 2.44 5.28 -27.95
CA ASN A 69 3.05 5.52 -29.26
C ASN A 69 4.44 6.15 -29.05
N ALA A 70 5.45 5.70 -29.81
CA ALA A 70 6.80 6.26 -29.77
C ALA A 70 6.86 7.80 -29.96
N GLY A 71 5.88 8.38 -30.67
CA GLY A 71 5.73 9.83 -30.81
C GLY A 71 5.26 10.56 -29.54
N GLU A 72 4.55 9.88 -28.63
CA GLU A 72 4.08 10.43 -27.34
C GLU A 72 5.12 10.20 -26.23
N ILE A 73 5.89 9.11 -26.29
CA ILE A 73 6.92 8.76 -25.30
C ILE A 73 8.11 9.72 -25.38
N ASN A 74 8.58 10.02 -26.60
CA ASN A 74 9.79 10.82 -26.80
C ASN A 74 9.72 12.21 -26.13
N PRO A 75 8.67 13.03 -26.33
CA PRO A 75 8.55 14.33 -25.68
C PRO A 75 8.52 14.25 -24.15
N LEU A 76 7.80 13.29 -23.58
CA LEU A 76 7.72 13.06 -22.13
C LEU A 76 9.08 12.64 -21.55
N PHE A 77 9.78 11.75 -22.25
CA PHE A 77 11.12 11.29 -21.89
C PHE A 77 12.14 12.45 -21.91
N TYR A 78 12.18 13.23 -23.00
CA TYR A 78 13.06 14.39 -23.10
C TYR A 78 12.72 15.49 -22.09
N ALA A 79 11.44 15.72 -21.81
CA ALA A 79 11.00 16.66 -20.78
C ALA A 79 11.47 16.21 -19.38
N SER A 80 11.33 14.92 -19.05
CA SER A 80 11.81 14.35 -17.78
C SER A 80 13.33 14.44 -17.62
N LEU A 81 14.10 14.13 -18.68
CA LEU A 81 15.56 14.31 -18.70
C LEU A 81 15.96 15.76 -18.41
N SER A 82 15.26 16.72 -19.00
CA SER A 82 15.53 18.15 -18.80
C SER A 82 15.19 18.66 -17.39
N SER A 83 14.28 18.00 -16.67
CA SER A 83 14.00 18.30 -15.26
C SER A 83 15.07 17.74 -14.33
N PHE A 84 15.59 16.53 -14.62
CA PHE A 84 16.68 15.94 -13.84
C PHE A 84 18.01 16.70 -13.98
N SER A 85 18.28 17.31 -15.14
CA SER A 85 19.52 18.07 -15.36
C SER A 85 19.59 19.42 -14.63
N LYS A 86 18.49 19.88 -14.02
CA LYS A 86 18.45 21.16 -13.27
C LYS A 86 18.94 21.02 -11.83
N ASP A 87 19.00 19.80 -11.30
CA ASP A 87 19.61 19.55 -10.01
C ASP A 87 21.13 19.40 -10.20
N LYS A 88 21.83 20.51 -10.06
CA LYS A 88 23.27 20.49 -9.79
C LYS A 88 23.44 20.00 -8.35
N TRP A 89 23.90 18.76 -8.19
CA TRP A 89 24.49 18.30 -6.94
C TRP A 89 25.70 19.18 -6.58
#